data_AF-A0A1E8BQC5-F1
#
_entry.id   AF-A0A1E8BQC5-F1
#
_cell.length_a   1.000
_cell.length_b   1.000
_cell.length_c   1.000
_cell.angle_alpha   90.00
_cell.angle_beta   90.00
_cell.angle_gamma   90.00
#
_symmetry.space_group_name_H-M   'P 1'
#
loop_
_entity.id
_entity.type
_entity.pdbx_description
1 polymer ?
#
loop_
_entity_poly.entity_id
_entity_poly.type
_entity_poly.pdbx_seq_one_letter_code
_entity_poly.pdbx_strand_id
1 'polypeptide(L)'
;MKCINCGRPCINDQLNCANCQRNLHNEQGEESSLIDKELEVYVGRQYPYYKRKWELENKRIARWSWNGWAAIFNVGWLGYRKYYLPAALFIMLLVACDAFSYYMGFNVALPIINMVPLTFLLLIFILFGMGIFANGLYYQFAERRIYRIKARGIKDELVENYLIRDSGGASKMGATIVTILAVASIFFSHFFFPTDRDIIQKVRTSSLYEYPFFSIGESFENYFQNSGWIYYRGTEGLELVEFQGYSAGMPRQKVTMQFVVDYKLGEVEPYSLTINGESKNEEEFLKMMEEIFKVQNPFEIEDGLQVKVIEKEADGKHLLSASFFCMRK
;
A
#
# COMPACT_ATOMS: atom_id res chain seq x y z
N MET A 1 -2.64 -39.50 -18.10
CA MET A 1 -2.77 -38.22 -17.36
C MET A 1 -3.13 -38.47 -15.89
N LYS A 2 -2.80 -37.56 -14.96
CA LYS A 2 -3.20 -37.67 -13.53
C LYS A 2 -4.58 -37.05 -13.32
N CYS A 3 -5.40 -37.67 -12.48
CA CYS A 3 -6.72 -37.16 -12.11
C CYS A 3 -6.62 -35.80 -11.41
N ILE A 4 -7.45 -34.84 -11.81
CA ILE A 4 -7.54 -33.52 -11.18
C ILE A 4 -8.06 -33.58 -9.73
N ASN A 5 -8.86 -34.60 -9.41
CA ASN A 5 -9.49 -34.75 -8.09
C ASN A 5 -8.66 -35.60 -7.12
N CYS A 6 -8.04 -36.69 -7.58
CA CYS A 6 -7.31 -37.62 -6.71
C CYS A 6 -5.80 -37.72 -6.96
N GLY A 7 -5.28 -37.11 -8.03
CA GLY A 7 -3.85 -37.10 -8.38
C GLY A 7 -3.28 -38.45 -8.86
N ARG A 8 -4.08 -39.53 -8.89
CA ARG A 8 -3.67 -40.85 -9.38
C ARG A 8 -3.72 -40.91 -10.91
N PRO A 9 -2.89 -41.73 -11.58
CA PRO A 9 -2.98 -41.95 -13.02
C PRO A 9 -4.35 -42.57 -13.37
N CYS A 10 -5.11 -41.95 -14.28
CA CYS A 10 -6.36 -42.53 -14.76
C CYS A 10 -6.08 -43.50 -15.92
N ILE A 11 -6.81 -44.62 -15.94
CA ILE A 11 -6.63 -45.73 -16.89
C ILE A 11 -6.92 -45.30 -18.35
N ASN A 12 -7.77 -44.29 -18.57
CA ASN A 12 -8.24 -43.89 -19.90
C ASN A 12 -7.84 -42.46 -20.30
N ASP A 13 -6.73 -41.92 -19.78
CA ASP A 13 -6.31 -40.53 -19.99
C ASP A 13 -7.36 -39.43 -19.67
N GLN A 14 -8.42 -39.80 -18.96
CA GLN A 14 -9.44 -38.87 -18.48
C GLN A 14 -8.90 -37.99 -17.35
N LEU A 15 -9.32 -36.72 -17.32
CA LEU A 15 -8.98 -35.78 -16.25
C LEU A 15 -9.68 -36.12 -14.92
N ASN A 16 -10.73 -36.93 -14.93
CA ASN A 16 -11.45 -37.39 -13.74
C ASN A 16 -11.62 -38.92 -13.79
N CYS A 17 -11.10 -39.64 -12.79
CA CYS A 17 -11.16 -41.11 -12.79
C CYS A 17 -12.59 -41.59 -12.44
N ALA A 18 -12.99 -42.77 -12.96
CA ALA A 18 -14.32 -43.34 -12.75
C ALA A 18 -14.74 -43.45 -11.26
N ASN A 19 -13.79 -43.70 -10.35
CA ASN A 19 -14.08 -43.74 -8.91
C ASN A 19 -14.43 -42.35 -8.34
N CYS A 20 -13.79 -41.30 -8.84
CA CYS A 20 -14.12 -39.91 -8.49
C CYS A 20 -15.41 -39.43 -9.16
N GLN A 21 -15.79 -40.00 -10.31
CA GLN A 21 -17.05 -39.71 -10.98
C GLN A 21 -18.26 -40.40 -10.33
N ARG A 22 -18.12 -41.64 -9.85
CA ARG A 22 -19.22 -42.38 -9.19
C ARG A 22 -19.67 -41.75 -7.87
N ASN A 23 -18.75 -41.18 -7.10
CA ASN A 23 -19.10 -40.47 -5.87
C ASN A 23 -19.97 -39.22 -6.13
N LEU A 24 -19.94 -38.63 -7.34
CA LEU A 24 -20.69 -37.40 -7.65
C LEU A 24 -22.17 -37.64 -8.04
N HIS A 25 -22.55 -38.87 -8.39
CA HIS A 25 -23.83 -39.11 -9.08
C HIS A 25 -24.84 -39.99 -8.33
N ASN A 26 -24.46 -40.70 -7.26
CA ASN A 26 -25.34 -41.71 -6.64
C ASN A 26 -25.87 -41.42 -5.22
N GLU A 27 -25.50 -40.31 -4.55
CA GLU A 27 -25.84 -40.12 -3.13
C GLU A 27 -26.48 -38.77 -2.78
N GLN A 28 -27.22 -38.13 -3.70
CA GLN A 28 -27.77 -36.77 -3.48
C GLN A 28 -28.67 -36.57 -2.23
N GLY A 29 -29.14 -37.64 -1.57
CA GLY A 29 -29.87 -37.58 -0.29
C GLY A 29 -28.98 -37.69 0.96
N GLU A 30 -28.09 -38.69 1.01
CA GLU A 30 -27.23 -38.99 2.17
C GLU A 30 -25.93 -38.14 2.18
N GLU A 31 -25.39 -37.84 1.00
CA GLU A 31 -24.17 -37.06 0.77
C GLU A 31 -24.31 -35.63 1.30
N SER A 32 -25.51 -35.04 1.23
CA SER A 32 -25.79 -33.71 1.79
C SER A 32 -25.60 -33.65 3.30
N SER A 33 -25.84 -34.76 4.01
CA SER A 33 -25.67 -34.85 5.46
C SER A 33 -24.23 -35.23 5.85
N LEU A 34 -23.52 -35.96 4.99
CA LEU A 34 -22.14 -36.36 5.19
C LEU A 34 -21.17 -35.20 4.95
N ILE A 35 -21.32 -34.49 3.82
CA ILE A 35 -20.52 -33.30 3.52
C ILE A 35 -20.71 -32.23 4.59
N ASP A 36 -21.90 -32.14 5.17
CA ASP A 36 -22.22 -31.18 6.23
C ASP A 36 -21.42 -31.46 7.51
N LYS A 37 -21.28 -32.73 7.91
CA LYS A 37 -20.39 -33.15 9.02
C LYS A 37 -18.92 -32.87 8.71
N GLU A 38 -18.49 -33.12 7.48
CA GLU A 38 -17.10 -32.86 7.07
C GLU A 38 -16.78 -31.36 7.03
N LEU A 39 -17.74 -30.54 6.58
CA LEU A 39 -17.65 -29.10 6.63
C LEU A 39 -17.61 -28.60 8.08
N GLU A 40 -18.34 -29.24 9.00
CA GLU A 40 -18.24 -28.94 10.43
C GLU A 40 -16.82 -29.18 10.96
N VAL A 41 -16.22 -30.34 10.63
CA VAL A 41 -14.84 -30.66 11.01
C VAL A 41 -13.84 -29.69 10.37
N TYR A 42 -14.01 -29.37 9.09
CA TYR A 42 -13.13 -28.48 8.34
C TYR A 42 -13.19 -27.03 8.83
N VAL A 43 -14.40 -26.50 9.05
CA VAL A 43 -14.59 -25.10 9.47
C VAL A 43 -14.32 -24.93 10.96
N GLY A 44 -14.62 -25.95 11.77
CA GLY A 44 -14.48 -25.95 13.21
C GLY A 44 -15.47 -25.02 13.90
N ARG A 45 -15.02 -24.30 14.93
CA ARG A 45 -15.87 -23.49 15.84
C ARG A 45 -16.81 -22.49 15.14
N GLN A 46 -16.44 -22.00 13.95
CA GLN A 46 -17.23 -21.02 13.21
C GLN A 46 -18.29 -21.65 12.30
N TYR A 47 -18.39 -22.99 12.26
CA TYR A 47 -19.28 -23.69 11.35
C TYR A 47 -20.75 -23.27 11.48
N PRO A 48 -21.36 -23.11 12.67
CA PRO A 48 -22.75 -22.68 12.79
C PRO A 48 -23.03 -21.33 12.11
N TYR A 49 -22.06 -20.41 12.15
CA TYR A 49 -22.16 -19.12 11.46
C TYR A 49 -22.17 -19.32 9.93
N TYR A 50 -21.25 -20.11 9.39
CA TYR A 50 -21.14 -20.35 7.96
C TYR A 50 -22.30 -21.17 7.42
N LYS A 51 -22.74 -22.21 8.14
CA LYS A 51 -23.91 -23.02 7.79
C LYS A 51 -25.14 -22.17 7.55
N ARG A 52 -25.47 -21.30 8.52
CA ARG A 52 -26.60 -20.36 8.40
C ARG A 52 -26.46 -19.46 7.16
N LYS A 53 -25.24 -18.99 6.85
CA LYS A 53 -25.00 -18.12 5.70
C LYS A 53 -25.16 -18.87 4.38
N TRP A 54 -24.62 -20.08 4.27
CA TRP A 54 -24.74 -20.91 3.07
C TRP A 54 -26.17 -21.38 2.81
N GLU A 55 -26.93 -21.72 3.86
CA GLU A 55 -28.36 -22.01 3.73
C GLU A 55 -29.15 -20.80 3.23
N LEU A 56 -28.81 -19.59 3.69
CA LEU A 56 -29.41 -18.35 3.19
C LEU A 56 -29.03 -18.09 1.72
N GLU A 57 -27.79 -18.36 1.32
CA GLU A 57 -27.36 -18.24 -0.07
C GLU A 57 -28.13 -19.21 -0.98
N ASN A 58 -28.27 -20.48 -0.56
CA ASN A 58 -29.00 -21.48 -1.34
C ASN A 58 -30.50 -21.16 -1.50
N LYS A 59 -31.10 -20.45 -0.55
CA LYS A 59 -32.50 -20.01 -0.62
C LYS A 59 -32.71 -18.74 -1.47
N ARG A 60 -31.66 -17.97 -1.75
CA ARG A 60 -31.74 -16.69 -2.47
C ARG A 60 -31.45 -16.87 -3.95
N ILE A 61 -32.21 -16.18 -4.80
CA ILE A 61 -31.99 -16.14 -6.25
C ILE A 61 -30.57 -15.64 -6.58
N ALA A 62 -30.10 -14.59 -5.89
CA ALA A 62 -28.77 -14.02 -6.10
C ALA A 62 -27.63 -14.90 -5.55
N ARG A 63 -27.91 -15.87 -4.67
CA ARG A 63 -26.93 -16.78 -4.04
C ARG A 63 -25.76 -16.11 -3.31
N TRP A 64 -25.93 -14.87 -2.82
CA TRP A 64 -24.91 -14.13 -2.09
C TRP A 64 -25.31 -13.82 -0.65
N SER A 65 -24.31 -13.72 0.23
CA SER A 65 -24.48 -13.30 1.62
C SER A 65 -23.32 -12.43 2.09
N TRP A 66 -23.67 -11.41 2.88
CA TRP A 66 -22.69 -10.47 3.40
C TRP A 66 -21.76 -11.09 4.45
N ASN A 67 -20.47 -10.86 4.27
CA ASN A 67 -19.37 -11.15 5.18
C ASN A 67 -18.53 -9.87 5.41
N GLY A 68 -18.85 -9.14 6.48
CA GLY A 68 -18.14 -7.90 6.83
C GLY A 68 -16.67 -8.10 7.16
N TRP A 69 -16.29 -9.25 7.73
CA TRP A 69 -14.89 -9.55 8.03
C TRP A 69 -14.05 -9.72 6.76
N ALA A 70 -14.61 -10.36 5.74
CA ALA A 70 -13.95 -10.48 4.44
C ALA A 70 -13.87 -9.14 3.69
N ALA A 71 -14.86 -8.25 3.87
CA ALA A 71 -14.79 -6.90 3.30
C ALA A 71 -13.68 -6.05 3.95
N ILE A 72 -13.61 -6.04 5.29
CA ILE A 72 -12.65 -5.22 6.05
C ILE A 72 -11.22 -5.75 5.93
N PHE A 73 -11.02 -7.06 6.13
CA PHE A 73 -9.68 -7.64 6.14
C PHE A 73 -9.21 -8.16 4.77
N ASN A 74 -10.09 -8.21 3.76
CA ASN A 74 -9.81 -8.56 2.37
C ASN A 74 -8.84 -9.76 2.24
N VAL A 75 -7.65 -9.58 1.67
CA VAL A 75 -6.60 -10.61 1.55
C VAL A 75 -6.20 -11.25 2.88
N GLY A 76 -6.22 -10.50 3.99
CA GLY A 76 -5.95 -11.03 5.33
C GLY A 76 -7.00 -12.06 5.76
N TRP A 77 -8.25 -11.91 5.33
CA TRP A 77 -9.29 -12.91 5.56
C TRP A 77 -9.03 -14.21 4.76
N LEU A 78 -8.50 -14.11 3.54
CA LEU A 78 -8.06 -15.28 2.77
C LEU A 78 -6.94 -16.03 3.50
N GLY A 79 -5.95 -15.30 4.02
CA GLY A 79 -4.89 -15.89 4.86
C GLY A 79 -5.43 -16.53 6.14
N TYR A 80 -6.39 -15.89 6.80
CA TYR A 80 -7.08 -16.41 7.98
C TYR A 80 -7.77 -17.75 7.71
N ARG A 81 -8.37 -17.94 6.53
CA ARG A 81 -9.05 -19.18 6.12
C ARG A 81 -8.15 -20.15 5.34
N LYS A 82 -6.82 -19.94 5.37
CA LYS A 82 -5.81 -20.75 4.68
C LYS A 82 -6.01 -20.81 3.15
N TYR A 83 -6.61 -19.78 2.58
CA TYR A 83 -6.88 -19.68 1.15
C TYR A 83 -5.73 -18.96 0.42
N TYR A 84 -4.53 -19.55 0.49
CA TYR A 84 -3.29 -18.88 0.10
C TYR A 84 -3.12 -18.66 -1.41
N LEU A 85 -3.61 -19.57 -2.25
CA LEU A 85 -3.44 -19.45 -3.70
C LEU A 85 -4.19 -18.23 -4.27
N PRO A 86 -5.50 -18.02 -4.00
CA PRO A 86 -6.15 -16.79 -4.42
C PRO A 86 -5.60 -15.55 -3.75
N ALA A 87 -5.12 -15.64 -2.50
CA ALA A 87 -4.45 -14.52 -1.86
C ALA A 87 -3.22 -14.09 -2.66
N ALA A 88 -2.37 -15.04 -3.08
CA ALA A 88 -1.21 -14.76 -3.92
C ALA A 88 -1.62 -14.22 -5.30
N LEU A 89 -2.63 -14.82 -5.96
CA LEU A 89 -3.14 -14.34 -7.24
C LEU A 89 -3.68 -12.91 -7.15
N PHE A 90 -4.38 -12.58 -6.06
CA PHE A 90 -4.90 -11.25 -5.83
C PHE A 90 -3.77 -10.23 -5.62
N ILE A 91 -2.74 -10.55 -4.82
CA ILE A 91 -1.57 -9.69 -4.64
C ILE A 91 -0.85 -9.46 -5.97
N MET A 92 -0.64 -10.51 -6.78
CA MET A 92 -0.06 -10.37 -8.12
C MET A 92 -0.91 -9.51 -9.04
N LEU A 93 -2.24 -9.62 -8.96
CA LEU A 93 -3.15 -8.78 -9.72
C LEU A 93 -3.01 -7.30 -9.35
N LEU A 94 -2.86 -6.97 -8.05
CA LEU A 94 -2.63 -5.58 -7.62
C LEU A 94 -1.37 -4.99 -8.25
N VAL A 95 -0.24 -5.70 -8.14
CA VAL A 95 1.03 -5.25 -8.75
C VAL A 95 0.92 -5.14 -10.26
N ALA A 96 0.22 -6.06 -10.92
CA ALA A 96 -0.03 -6.00 -12.35
C ALA A 96 -0.89 -4.79 -12.76
N CYS A 97 -1.89 -4.42 -11.96
CA CYS A 97 -2.69 -3.22 -12.17
C CYS A 97 -1.86 -1.94 -12.05
N ASP A 98 -0.97 -1.87 -11.05
CA ASP A 98 -0.08 -0.72 -10.87
C ASP A 98 0.91 -0.59 -12.03
N ALA A 99 1.57 -1.69 -12.41
CA ALA A 99 2.45 -1.73 -13.57
C ALA A 99 1.72 -1.29 -14.85
N PHE A 100 0.51 -1.81 -15.08
CA PHE A 100 -0.31 -1.42 -16.22
C PHE A 100 -0.66 0.08 -16.18
N SER A 101 -1.07 0.61 -15.02
CA SER A 101 -1.37 2.04 -14.84
C SER A 101 -0.18 2.92 -15.17
N TYR A 102 1.01 2.53 -14.68
CA TYR A 102 2.26 3.22 -14.93
C TYR A 102 2.62 3.23 -16.43
N TYR A 103 2.61 2.07 -17.09
CA TYR A 103 2.98 1.98 -18.51
C TYR A 103 1.97 2.61 -19.47
N MET A 104 0.69 2.62 -19.10
CA MET A 104 -0.35 3.33 -19.87
C MET A 104 -0.33 4.84 -19.65
N GLY A 105 0.51 5.33 -18.73
CA GLY A 105 0.61 6.76 -18.42
C GLY A 105 -0.62 7.29 -17.67
N PHE A 106 -1.39 6.41 -17.02
CA PHE A 106 -2.48 6.85 -16.16
C PHE A 106 -1.94 7.47 -14.87
N ASN A 107 -0.76 7.03 -14.37
CA ASN A 107 0.07 7.54 -13.25
C ASN A 107 -0.64 8.15 -12.01
N VAL A 108 -1.92 7.86 -11.82
CA VAL A 108 -2.65 8.33 -10.66
C VAL A 108 -2.29 7.40 -9.52
N ALA A 109 -1.67 7.98 -8.49
CA ALA A 109 -1.51 7.32 -7.20
C ALA A 109 -2.86 6.76 -6.71
N LEU A 110 -2.81 5.90 -5.70
CA LEU A 110 -3.99 5.56 -4.88
C LEU A 110 -4.13 6.48 -3.63
N PRO A 111 -4.24 7.83 -3.72
CA PRO A 111 -4.54 8.64 -2.56
C PRO A 111 -6.05 8.73 -2.42
N ILE A 112 -6.55 8.43 -1.23
CA ILE A 112 -7.97 8.50 -0.86
C ILE A 112 -8.63 9.86 -1.21
N ILE A 113 -7.84 10.90 -1.47
CA ILE A 113 -8.29 12.31 -1.57
C ILE A 113 -8.35 12.88 -3.01
N ASN A 114 -7.56 12.38 -4.00
CA ASN A 114 -7.78 12.69 -5.46
C ASN A 114 -7.70 11.42 -6.31
N MET A 115 -8.49 10.39 -6.01
CA MET A 115 -8.65 9.31 -6.97
C MET A 115 -9.36 9.85 -8.22
N VAL A 116 -8.92 9.44 -9.40
CA VAL A 116 -9.81 9.42 -10.57
C VAL A 116 -11.06 8.65 -10.12
N PRO A 117 -12.29 9.15 -10.34
CA PRO A 117 -13.51 8.49 -9.85
C PRO A 117 -13.56 6.98 -10.16
N LEU A 118 -12.94 6.57 -11.27
CA LEU A 118 -12.82 5.18 -11.69
C LEU A 118 -11.99 4.29 -10.75
N THR A 119 -10.83 4.75 -10.25
CA THR A 119 -9.96 3.92 -9.38
C THR A 119 -10.56 3.77 -7.98
N PHE A 120 -11.21 4.82 -7.48
CA PHE A 120 -11.97 4.76 -6.22
C PHE A 120 -13.14 3.77 -6.31
N LEU A 121 -13.91 3.82 -7.40
CA LEU A 121 -15.02 2.88 -7.64
C LEU A 121 -14.53 1.43 -7.74
N LEU A 122 -13.39 1.20 -8.38
CA LEU A 122 -12.80 -0.13 -8.48
C LEU A 122 -12.37 -0.67 -7.11
N LEU A 123 -11.78 0.16 -6.26
CA LEU A 123 -11.40 -0.22 -4.90
C LEU A 123 -12.63 -0.55 -4.04
N ILE A 124 -13.69 0.27 -4.14
CA ILE A 124 -14.99 -0.04 -3.53
C ILE A 124 -15.52 -1.38 -4.04
N PHE A 125 -15.54 -1.60 -5.35
CA PHE A 125 -16.04 -2.84 -5.94
C PHE A 125 -15.27 -4.06 -5.43
N ILE A 126 -13.95 -3.96 -5.28
CA ILE A 126 -13.10 -5.02 -4.73
C ILE A 126 -13.43 -5.30 -3.25
N LEU A 127 -13.55 -4.26 -2.43
CA LEU A 127 -13.86 -4.39 -1.00
C LEU A 127 -15.25 -5.02 -0.77
N PHE A 128 -16.27 -4.47 -1.42
CA PHE A 128 -17.64 -4.95 -1.30
C PHE A 128 -17.85 -6.29 -2.00
N GLY A 129 -17.21 -6.51 -3.14
CA GLY A 129 -17.22 -7.78 -3.86
C GLY A 129 -16.73 -8.91 -2.97
N MET A 130 -15.56 -8.75 -2.34
CA MET A 130 -15.08 -9.74 -1.37
C MET A 130 -16.08 -9.98 -0.24
N GLY A 131 -16.72 -8.92 0.29
CA GLY A 131 -17.76 -9.06 1.30
C GLY A 131 -18.99 -9.87 0.86
N ILE A 132 -19.42 -9.72 -0.39
CA ILE A 132 -20.62 -10.37 -0.94
C ILE A 132 -20.36 -11.82 -1.34
N PHE A 133 -19.19 -12.11 -1.90
CA PHE A 133 -18.87 -13.42 -2.49
C PHE A 133 -18.07 -14.34 -1.56
N ALA A 134 -17.48 -13.82 -0.47
CA ALA A 134 -16.56 -14.59 0.38
C ALA A 134 -17.15 -15.89 0.94
N ASN A 135 -18.41 -15.90 1.37
CA ASN A 135 -19.01 -17.08 1.99
C ASN A 135 -19.19 -18.21 0.97
N GLY A 136 -19.77 -17.93 -0.20
CA GLY A 136 -19.91 -18.90 -1.29
C GLY A 136 -18.56 -19.38 -1.84
N LEU A 137 -17.59 -18.47 -2.01
CA LEU A 137 -16.23 -18.85 -2.42
C LEU A 137 -15.56 -19.78 -1.40
N TYR A 138 -15.76 -19.52 -0.10
CA TYR A 138 -15.22 -20.37 0.96
C TYR A 138 -15.91 -21.72 1.05
N TYR A 139 -17.23 -21.81 0.79
CA TYR A 139 -17.94 -23.08 0.67
C TYR A 139 -17.31 -23.95 -0.42
N GLN A 140 -17.22 -23.43 -1.65
CA GLN A 140 -16.67 -24.18 -2.79
C GLN A 140 -15.21 -24.57 -2.55
N PHE A 141 -14.44 -23.71 -1.88
CA PHE A 141 -13.06 -24.01 -1.54
C PHE A 141 -12.95 -25.15 -0.50
N ALA A 142 -13.71 -25.05 0.59
CA ALA A 142 -13.73 -26.06 1.65
C ALA A 142 -14.16 -27.42 1.10
N GLU A 143 -15.26 -27.44 0.36
CA GLU A 143 -15.80 -28.61 -0.31
C GLU A 143 -14.76 -29.26 -1.23
N ARG A 144 -14.15 -28.49 -2.16
CA ARG A 144 -13.09 -29.00 -3.04
C ARG A 144 -11.85 -29.49 -2.29
N ARG A 145 -11.57 -28.95 -1.10
CA ARG A 145 -10.41 -29.36 -0.29
C ARG A 145 -10.70 -30.68 0.44
N ILE A 146 -11.89 -30.81 1.02
CA ILE A 146 -12.39 -32.04 1.64
C ILE A 146 -12.40 -33.17 0.61
N TYR A 147 -13.02 -32.97 -0.56
CA TYR A 147 -13.05 -33.97 -1.63
C TYR A 147 -11.65 -34.44 -2.04
N ARG A 148 -10.68 -33.52 -2.12
CA ARG A 148 -9.28 -33.88 -2.44
C ARG A 148 -8.60 -34.71 -1.35
N ILE A 149 -8.99 -34.55 -0.09
CA ILE A 149 -8.48 -35.37 1.02
C ILE A 149 -9.11 -36.76 0.95
N LYS A 150 -10.45 -36.83 0.83
CA LYS A 150 -11.19 -38.09 0.69
C LYS A 150 -10.74 -38.93 -0.49
N ALA A 151 -10.50 -38.28 -1.62
CA ALA A 151 -10.06 -38.94 -2.85
C ALA A 151 -8.69 -39.63 -2.71
N ARG A 152 -7.92 -39.38 -1.64
CA ARG A 152 -6.70 -40.12 -1.33
C ARG A 152 -6.97 -41.55 -0.87
N GLY A 153 -8.20 -41.87 -0.46
CA GLY A 153 -8.61 -43.20 -0.02
C GLY A 153 -7.89 -43.63 1.24
N ILE A 154 -7.86 -42.76 2.25
CA ILE A 154 -7.23 -43.05 3.55
C ILE A 154 -8.12 -44.06 4.27
N LYS A 155 -7.54 -45.18 4.72
CA LYS A 155 -8.31 -46.27 5.36
C LYS A 155 -8.66 -45.96 6.82
N ASP A 156 -7.86 -45.13 7.47
CA ASP A 156 -8.05 -44.75 8.87
C ASP A 156 -8.85 -43.44 8.95
N GLU A 157 -10.08 -43.56 9.46
CA GLU A 157 -11.01 -42.44 9.62
C GLU A 157 -10.47 -41.37 10.58
N LEU A 158 -9.70 -41.74 11.60
CA LEU A 158 -9.10 -40.78 12.54
C LEU A 158 -8.05 -39.91 11.84
N VAL A 159 -7.24 -40.54 10.98
CA VAL A 159 -6.22 -39.83 10.18
C VAL A 159 -6.88 -38.94 9.14
N GLU A 160 -7.94 -39.41 8.48
CA GLU A 160 -8.71 -38.60 7.52
C GLU A 160 -9.32 -37.36 8.19
N ASN A 161 -10.03 -37.55 9.31
CA ASN A 161 -10.64 -36.46 10.06
C ASN A 161 -9.60 -35.48 10.61
N TYR A 162 -8.43 -35.98 11.04
CA TYR A 162 -7.31 -35.14 11.43
C TYR A 162 -6.84 -34.25 10.27
N LEU A 163 -6.68 -34.80 9.07
CA LEU A 163 -6.23 -34.06 7.88
C LEU A 163 -7.27 -33.02 7.43
N ILE A 164 -8.57 -33.35 7.49
CA ILE A 164 -9.64 -32.40 7.20
C ILE A 164 -9.56 -31.22 8.17
N ARG A 165 -9.50 -31.50 9.47
CA ARG A 165 -9.42 -30.48 10.53
C ARG A 165 -8.17 -29.61 10.41
N ASP A 166 -7.01 -30.22 10.16
CA ASP A 166 -5.73 -29.50 10.02
C ASP A 166 -5.68 -28.65 8.75
N SER A 167 -6.27 -29.13 7.65
CA SER A 167 -6.31 -28.38 6.39
C SER A 167 -7.24 -27.17 6.43
N GLY A 168 -8.24 -27.18 7.32
CA GLY A 168 -9.21 -26.10 7.48
C GLY A 168 -8.95 -25.19 8.69
N GLY A 169 -10.03 -24.66 9.23
CA GLY A 169 -10.04 -23.82 10.42
C GLY A 169 -9.58 -22.39 10.17
N ALA A 170 -8.98 -21.81 11.20
CA ALA A 170 -8.54 -20.43 11.26
C ALA A 170 -7.03 -20.36 11.55
N SER A 171 -6.30 -19.54 10.79
CA SER A 171 -4.86 -19.34 10.96
C SER A 171 -4.55 -17.86 11.17
N LYS A 172 -4.31 -17.47 12.43
CA LYS A 172 -3.87 -16.10 12.76
C LYS A 172 -2.54 -15.77 12.08
N MET A 173 -1.58 -16.70 12.13
CA MET A 173 -0.29 -16.56 11.45
C MET A 173 -0.45 -16.42 9.93
N GLY A 174 -1.35 -17.19 9.33
CA GLY A 174 -1.67 -17.09 7.91
C GLY A 174 -2.24 -15.72 7.53
N ALA A 175 -3.13 -15.17 8.36
CA ALA A 175 -3.64 -13.81 8.17
C ALA A 175 -2.51 -12.78 8.24
N THR A 176 -1.67 -12.83 9.28
CA THR A 176 -0.55 -11.90 9.47
C THR A 176 0.43 -11.94 8.30
N ILE A 177 0.87 -13.11 7.86
CA ILE A 177 1.82 -13.25 6.75
C ILE A 177 1.25 -12.66 5.47
N VAL A 178 0.00 -13.02 5.11
CA VAL A 178 -0.63 -12.52 3.88
C VAL A 178 -0.82 -11.01 3.92
N THR A 179 -1.22 -10.45 5.07
CA THR A 179 -1.36 -9.00 5.23
C THR A 179 -0.01 -8.30 5.11
N ILE A 180 1.06 -8.81 5.73
CA ILE A 180 2.41 -8.24 5.60
C ILE A 180 2.87 -8.29 4.14
N LEU A 181 2.67 -9.41 3.44
CA LEU A 181 3.03 -9.54 2.03
C LEU A 181 2.25 -8.56 1.15
N ALA A 182 0.96 -8.35 1.42
CA ALA A 182 0.16 -7.37 0.69
C ALA A 182 0.67 -5.94 0.92
N VAL A 183 0.97 -5.57 2.17
CA VAL A 183 1.55 -4.25 2.48
C VAL A 183 2.92 -4.08 1.83
N ALA A 184 3.79 -5.08 1.94
CA ALA A 184 5.11 -5.06 1.30
C ALA A 184 5.01 -4.93 -0.22
N SER A 185 4.02 -5.57 -0.85
CA SER A 185 3.80 -5.45 -2.29
C SER A 185 3.40 -4.04 -2.73
N ILE A 186 2.70 -3.28 -1.89
CA ILE A 186 2.36 -1.87 -2.15
C ILE A 186 3.65 -1.03 -2.16
N PHE A 187 4.48 -1.15 -1.13
CA PHE A 187 5.76 -0.42 -1.07
C PHE A 187 6.68 -0.79 -2.24
N PHE A 188 6.77 -2.08 -2.56
CA PHE A 188 7.54 -2.56 -3.70
C PHE A 188 6.99 -1.99 -5.01
N SER A 189 5.67 -1.96 -5.18
CA SER A 189 5.02 -1.37 -6.35
C SER A 189 5.38 0.10 -6.53
N HIS A 190 5.28 0.92 -5.47
CA HIS A 190 5.68 2.35 -5.51
C HIS A 190 7.17 2.57 -5.82
N PHE A 191 8.04 1.62 -5.46
CA PHE A 191 9.46 1.70 -5.79
C PHE A 191 9.73 1.47 -7.29
N PHE A 192 9.02 0.52 -7.91
CA PHE A 192 9.20 0.19 -9.33
C PHE A 192 8.33 1.02 -10.28
N PHE A 193 7.17 1.46 -9.81
CA PHE A 193 6.12 2.14 -10.57
C PHE A 193 5.69 3.41 -9.83
N PRO A 194 6.60 4.41 -9.70
CA PRO A 194 6.28 5.64 -8.99
C PRO A 194 5.16 6.39 -9.67
N THR A 195 4.34 7.04 -8.86
CA THR A 195 3.21 7.87 -9.30
C THR A 195 3.65 9.33 -9.38
N ASP A 196 2.86 10.17 -10.06
CA ASP A 196 3.14 11.62 -10.14
C ASP A 196 3.37 12.24 -8.74
N ARG A 197 2.62 11.76 -7.76
CA ARG A 197 2.74 12.23 -6.36
C ARG A 197 4.01 11.77 -5.70
N ASP A 198 4.46 10.54 -5.95
CA ASP A 198 5.69 10.03 -5.35
C ASP A 198 6.89 10.84 -5.85
N ILE A 199 6.89 11.19 -7.14
CA ILE A 199 7.95 11.95 -7.80
C ILE A 199 7.94 13.41 -7.35
N ILE A 200 6.77 14.05 -7.31
CA ILE A 200 6.64 15.41 -6.76
C ILE A 200 7.06 15.43 -5.28
N GLN A 201 6.60 14.46 -4.49
CA GLN A 201 6.96 14.37 -3.08
C GLN A 201 8.46 14.16 -2.91
N LYS A 202 9.09 13.36 -3.76
CA LYS A 202 10.54 13.15 -3.78
C LYS A 202 11.30 14.47 -3.95
N VAL A 203 10.89 15.35 -4.86
CA VAL A 203 11.49 16.69 -4.99
C VAL A 203 11.22 17.52 -3.74
N ARG A 204 9.97 17.56 -3.27
CA ARG A 204 9.59 18.37 -2.11
C ARG A 204 10.34 18.01 -0.84
N THR A 205 10.60 16.72 -0.60
CA THR A 205 11.28 16.24 0.61
C THR A 205 12.79 16.13 0.46
N SER A 206 13.34 16.27 -0.75
CA SER A 206 14.79 16.30 -0.96
C SER A 206 15.36 17.67 -0.62
N SER A 207 16.67 17.70 -0.43
CA SER A 207 17.48 18.91 -0.29
C SER A 207 18.45 19.02 -1.45
N LEU A 208 18.90 20.25 -1.74
CA LEU A 208 19.98 20.49 -2.70
C LEU A 208 21.33 20.26 -2.02
N TYR A 209 22.35 19.90 -2.80
CA TYR A 209 23.69 19.62 -2.28
C TYR A 209 24.27 20.80 -1.49
N GLU A 210 24.04 22.02 -1.97
CA GLU A 210 24.47 23.27 -1.33
C GLU A 210 23.63 23.62 -0.08
N TYR A 211 22.42 23.07 0.04
CA TYR A 211 21.45 23.38 1.09
C TYR A 211 20.91 22.11 1.78
N PRO A 212 21.77 21.27 2.38
CA PRO A 212 21.41 19.90 2.78
C PRO A 212 20.40 19.83 3.94
N PHE A 213 20.25 20.90 4.71
CA PHE A 213 19.40 20.97 5.91
C PHE A 213 17.96 21.44 5.64
N PHE A 214 17.68 21.94 4.44
CA PHE A 214 16.39 22.51 4.10
C PHE A 214 15.72 21.70 2.99
N SER A 215 14.44 21.37 3.18
CA SER A 215 13.68 20.71 2.13
C SER A 215 13.34 21.72 1.03
N ILE A 216 13.45 21.32 -0.23
CA ILE A 216 13.10 22.17 -1.37
C ILE A 216 11.64 22.62 -1.26
N GLY A 217 10.74 21.69 -0.92
CA GLY A 217 9.31 21.96 -0.83
C GLY A 217 8.97 23.05 0.18
N GLU A 218 9.46 22.91 1.42
CA GLU A 218 9.21 23.89 2.48
C GLU A 218 9.84 25.25 2.16
N SER A 219 11.06 25.25 1.63
CA SER A 219 11.77 26.47 1.26
C SER A 219 11.04 27.28 0.21
N PHE A 220 10.57 26.59 -0.83
CA PHE A 220 9.88 27.21 -1.94
C PHE A 220 8.47 27.67 -1.55
N GLU A 221 7.74 26.87 -0.77
CA GLU A 221 6.39 27.21 -0.32
C GLU A 221 6.38 28.36 0.70
N ASN A 222 7.46 28.55 1.46
CA ASN A 222 7.63 29.69 2.35
C ASN A 222 8.03 30.97 1.61
N TYR A 223 8.80 30.85 0.52
CA TYR A 223 9.30 32.00 -0.24
C TYR A 223 8.30 32.53 -1.27
N PHE A 224 7.59 31.66 -1.97
CA PHE A 224 6.70 32.03 -3.09
C PHE A 224 5.21 32.01 -2.72
N GLN A 225 4.44 32.92 -3.34
CA GLN A 225 2.98 32.97 -3.24
C GLN A 225 2.31 32.14 -4.34
N ASN A 226 1.13 31.57 -4.05
CA ASN A 226 0.33 30.77 -4.99
C ASN A 226 1.15 29.66 -5.67
N SER A 227 1.89 28.89 -4.87
CA SER A 227 2.77 27.85 -5.36
C SER A 227 2.03 26.58 -5.83
N GLY A 228 2.63 25.87 -6.78
CA GLY A 228 2.13 24.61 -7.31
C GLY A 228 3.26 23.75 -7.88
N TRP A 229 3.01 22.45 -7.95
CA TRP A 229 3.95 21.44 -8.46
C TRP A 229 3.26 20.62 -9.56
N ILE A 230 3.93 20.45 -10.69
CA ILE A 230 3.41 19.72 -11.85
C ILE A 230 4.45 18.69 -12.26
N TYR A 231 4.02 17.45 -12.45
CA TYR A 231 4.88 16.40 -12.98
C TYR A 231 4.72 16.28 -14.49
N TYR A 232 5.84 16.09 -15.17
CA TYR A 232 5.93 15.75 -16.57
C TYR A 232 6.78 14.50 -16.73
N ARG A 233 6.24 13.49 -17.42
CA ARG A 233 7.03 12.35 -17.87
C ARG A 233 7.74 12.73 -19.17
N GLY A 234 9.07 12.80 -19.12
CA GLY A 234 9.91 13.01 -20.29
C GLY A 234 10.04 11.76 -21.16
N THR A 235 10.58 11.94 -22.37
CA THR A 235 11.04 10.84 -23.22
C THR A 235 12.26 10.17 -22.58
N GLU A 236 12.46 8.88 -22.81
CA GLU A 236 13.62 8.11 -22.30
C GLU A 236 13.68 7.87 -20.79
N GLY A 237 12.57 8.10 -20.08
CA GLY A 237 12.48 7.79 -18.64
C GLY A 237 13.00 8.91 -17.73
N LEU A 238 13.29 10.08 -18.28
CA LEU A 238 13.53 11.29 -17.50
C LEU A 238 12.23 11.76 -16.85
N GLU A 239 12.26 11.94 -15.54
CA GLU A 239 11.13 12.46 -14.77
C GLU A 239 11.38 13.93 -14.46
N LEU A 240 10.44 14.80 -14.83
CA LEU A 240 10.58 16.24 -14.66
C LEU A 240 9.50 16.74 -13.71
N VAL A 241 9.90 17.52 -12.72
CA VAL A 241 8.98 18.20 -11.80
C VAL A 241 9.14 19.69 -11.98
N GLU A 242 8.05 20.37 -12.28
CA GLU A 242 7.99 21.81 -12.42
C GLU A 242 7.32 22.43 -11.20
N PHE A 243 8.06 23.29 -10.51
CA PHE A 243 7.53 24.25 -9.56
C PHE A 243 7.03 25.50 -10.27
N GLN A 244 5.89 26.04 -9.84
CA GLN A 244 5.40 27.35 -10.23
C GLN A 244 5.06 28.17 -8.99
N GLY A 245 5.41 29.46 -8.98
CA GLY A 245 5.06 30.38 -7.90
C GLY A 245 5.20 31.85 -8.31
N TYR A 246 4.80 32.76 -7.43
CA TYR A 246 4.94 34.20 -7.63
C TYR A 246 5.81 34.83 -6.55
N SER A 247 6.69 35.75 -6.94
CA SER A 247 7.48 36.55 -6.00
C SER A 247 6.58 37.42 -5.11
N ALA A 248 6.97 37.66 -3.86
CA ALA A 248 6.24 38.54 -2.95
C ALA A 248 6.32 40.05 -3.33
N GLY A 249 7.33 40.44 -4.12
CA GLY A 249 7.56 41.83 -4.55
C GLY A 249 6.53 42.39 -5.53
N MET A 250 6.55 43.71 -5.71
CA MET A 250 5.75 44.46 -6.70
C MET A 250 6.69 45.10 -7.74
N PRO A 251 6.53 44.80 -9.05
CA PRO A 251 5.54 43.91 -9.65
C PRO A 251 5.80 42.44 -9.32
N ARG A 252 4.72 41.65 -9.22
CA ARG A 252 4.82 40.19 -9.03
C ARG A 252 5.45 39.56 -10.27
N GLN A 253 6.45 38.73 -10.04
CA GLN A 253 7.11 37.96 -11.09
C GLN A 253 6.65 36.50 -10.99
N LYS A 254 6.27 35.91 -12.13
CA LYS A 254 5.98 34.48 -12.21
C LYS A 254 7.29 33.73 -12.32
N VAL A 255 7.54 32.83 -11.39
CA VAL A 255 8.75 32.00 -11.35
C VAL A 255 8.35 30.56 -11.63
N THR A 256 9.08 29.94 -12.55
CA THR A 256 8.95 28.52 -12.84
C THR A 256 10.33 27.88 -12.75
N MET A 257 10.44 26.80 -11.99
CA MET A 257 11.68 26.03 -11.84
C MET A 257 11.43 24.57 -12.15
N GLN A 258 12.32 23.96 -12.90
CA GLN A 258 12.23 22.55 -13.27
C GLN A 258 13.35 21.76 -12.61
N PHE A 259 13.00 20.56 -12.15
CA PHE A 259 13.89 19.60 -11.54
C PHE A 259 13.86 18.30 -12.33
N VAL A 260 15.03 17.80 -12.71
CA VAL A 260 15.17 16.43 -13.22
C VAL A 260 15.27 15.50 -12.02
N VAL A 261 14.51 14.42 -12.06
CA VAL A 261 14.41 13.44 -10.98
C VAL A 261 14.86 12.09 -11.52
N ASP A 262 15.90 11.53 -10.93
CA ASP A 262 16.15 10.09 -11.02
C ASP A 262 15.56 9.45 -9.77
N TYR A 263 14.35 8.91 -9.90
CA TYR A 263 13.65 8.32 -8.76
C TYR A 263 14.36 7.06 -8.22
N LYS A 264 15.10 6.33 -9.07
CA LYS A 264 15.76 5.07 -8.68
C LYS A 264 17.08 5.32 -7.97
N LEU A 265 17.87 6.28 -8.45
CA LEU A 265 19.09 6.73 -7.79
C LEU A 265 18.77 7.67 -6.62
N GLY A 266 17.57 8.23 -6.60
CA GLY A 266 17.11 9.14 -5.57
C GLY A 266 17.70 10.54 -5.70
N GLU A 267 18.16 10.89 -6.90
CA GLU A 267 18.82 12.16 -7.23
C GLU A 267 17.78 13.17 -7.75
N VAL A 268 17.94 14.42 -7.32
CA VAL A 268 17.09 15.54 -7.72
C VAL A 268 18.02 16.69 -8.10
N GLU A 269 17.98 17.09 -9.35
CA GLU A 269 18.86 18.12 -9.90
C GLU A 269 18.03 19.28 -10.45
N PRO A 270 18.36 20.53 -10.10
CA PRO A 270 17.79 21.68 -10.78
C PRO A 270 18.17 21.68 -12.25
N TYR A 271 17.19 21.94 -13.11
CA TYR A 271 17.36 21.88 -14.57
C TYR A 271 17.22 23.23 -15.24
N SER A 272 16.20 24.01 -14.87
CA SER A 272 15.97 25.32 -15.47
C SER A 272 15.23 26.26 -14.54
N LEU A 273 15.47 27.56 -14.74
CA LEU A 273 14.71 28.65 -14.12
C LEU A 273 14.21 29.57 -15.22
N THR A 274 12.91 29.90 -15.14
CA THR A 274 12.32 30.95 -15.95
C THR A 274 11.61 31.97 -15.06
N ILE A 275 11.76 33.24 -15.41
CA ILE A 275 11.07 34.36 -14.75
C ILE A 275 10.27 35.09 -15.81
N ASN A 276 8.95 35.19 -15.61
CA ASN A 276 8.00 35.73 -16.57
C ASN A 276 8.10 35.06 -17.97
N GLY A 277 8.49 33.79 -18.01
CA GLY A 277 8.66 33.02 -19.25
C GLY A 277 10.02 33.17 -19.93
N GLU A 278 10.92 34.00 -19.41
CA GLU A 278 12.28 34.12 -19.92
C GLU A 278 13.22 33.19 -19.17
N SER A 279 13.98 32.37 -19.90
CA SER A 279 15.03 31.52 -19.32
C SER A 279 16.12 32.38 -18.70
N LYS A 280 16.54 31.98 -17.50
CA LYS A 280 17.61 32.63 -16.74
C LYS A 280 18.87 31.79 -16.79
N ASN A 281 20.01 32.44 -16.63
CA ASN A 281 21.31 31.75 -16.63
C ASN A 281 21.60 31.13 -15.25
N GLU A 282 22.71 30.39 -15.16
CA GLU A 282 23.13 29.73 -13.93
C GLU A 282 23.40 30.71 -12.78
N GLU A 283 23.96 31.89 -13.07
CA GLU A 283 24.25 32.92 -12.06
C GLU A 283 22.96 33.46 -11.43
N GLU A 284 21.94 33.77 -12.24
CA GLU A 284 20.62 34.19 -11.77
C GLU A 284 19.90 33.07 -11.00
N PHE A 285 20.10 31.81 -11.41
CA PHE A 285 19.58 30.65 -10.69
C PHE A 285 20.19 30.54 -9.28
N LEU A 286 21.51 30.58 -9.17
CA LEU A 286 22.23 30.47 -7.90
C LEU A 286 21.85 31.60 -6.95
N LYS A 287 21.74 32.83 -7.47
CA LYS A 287 21.28 33.98 -6.69
C LYS A 287 19.87 33.78 -6.13
N MET A 288 18.96 33.23 -6.94
CA MET A 288 17.61 32.94 -6.48
C MET A 288 17.59 31.83 -5.43
N MET A 289 18.41 30.78 -5.57
CA MET A 289 18.52 29.75 -4.55
C MET A 289 19.03 30.33 -3.23
N GLU A 290 20.06 31.16 -3.28
CA GLU A 290 20.58 31.85 -2.10
C GLU A 290 19.48 32.65 -1.40
N GLU A 291 18.68 33.44 -2.14
CA GLU A 291 17.56 34.18 -1.58
C GLU A 291 16.49 33.28 -0.92
N ILE A 292 16.13 32.16 -1.56
CA ILE A 292 15.13 31.22 -1.05
C ILE A 292 15.58 30.59 0.27
N PHE A 293 16.82 30.10 0.32
CA PHE A 293 17.32 29.35 1.48
C PHE A 293 17.87 30.26 2.58
N LYS A 294 18.30 31.49 2.28
CA LYS A 294 18.76 32.49 3.27
C LYS A 294 17.67 32.89 4.26
N VAL A 295 16.42 32.98 3.81
CA VAL A 295 15.25 33.30 4.66
C VAL A 295 15.07 32.27 5.80
N GLN A 296 15.64 31.08 5.68
CA GLN A 296 15.47 29.98 6.63
C GLN A 296 16.68 29.71 7.53
N ASN A 297 17.78 30.45 7.39
CA ASN A 297 18.97 30.25 8.21
C ASN A 297 18.96 31.18 9.45
N PRO A 298 18.55 30.73 10.65
CA PRO A 298 18.54 31.57 11.85
C PRO A 298 19.94 31.99 12.34
N PHE A 299 21.01 31.47 11.73
CA PHE A 299 22.40 31.77 12.10
C PHE A 299 23.03 32.89 11.25
N GLU A 300 22.36 33.35 10.19
CA GLU A 300 22.76 34.54 9.43
C GLU A 300 21.99 35.77 9.93
N ILE A 301 22.15 36.09 11.22
CA ILE A 301 21.87 37.47 11.67
C ILE A 301 23.08 38.28 11.22
N GLU A 302 22.83 39.28 10.37
CA GLU A 302 23.82 40.26 9.92
C GLU A 302 24.77 40.66 11.06
N ASP A 303 26.07 40.57 10.79
CA ASP A 303 27.18 41.00 11.63
C ASP A 303 27.00 42.44 12.12
N GLY A 304 26.27 42.59 13.22
CA GLY A 304 26.03 43.85 13.91
C GLY A 304 26.29 43.77 15.42
N LEU A 305 26.83 42.65 15.92
CA LEU A 305 27.18 42.53 17.32
C LEU A 305 28.62 42.99 17.52
N GLN A 306 28.78 44.27 17.86
CA GLN A 306 30.04 44.80 18.39
C GLN A 306 30.48 43.95 19.58
N VAL A 307 31.49 43.12 19.37
CA VAL A 307 32.18 42.40 20.44
C VAL A 307 32.93 43.44 21.26
N LYS A 308 32.30 43.92 22.34
CA LYS A 308 33.06 44.51 23.46
C LYS A 308 33.89 43.39 24.07
N VAL A 309 35.15 43.32 23.67
CA VAL A 309 36.20 42.59 24.36
C VAL A 309 36.21 43.08 25.81
N ILE A 310 35.76 42.23 26.73
CA ILE A 310 36.02 42.41 28.17
C ILE A 310 37.24 41.55 28.46
N GLU A 311 38.38 42.22 28.62
CA GLU A 311 39.57 41.64 29.21
C GLU A 311 39.24 41.11 30.61
N LYS A 312 39.54 39.83 30.83
CA LYS A 312 39.50 39.22 32.16
C LYS A 312 40.70 39.74 32.96
N GLU A 313 40.44 40.60 33.94
CA GLU A 313 41.31 40.70 35.11
C GLU A 313 40.72 39.86 36.24
N ALA A 314 41.53 38.90 36.69
CA ALA A 314 41.23 38.01 37.79
C ALA A 314 41.79 38.61 39.08
N ASP A 315 40.92 38.99 40.01
CA ASP A 315 41.14 38.93 41.46
C ASP A 315 39.76 39.17 42.11
N GLY A 316 39.16 38.24 42.84
CA GLY A 316 39.58 37.88 44.18
C GLY A 316 38.58 38.45 45.19
N LYS A 317 37.87 37.54 45.87
CA LYS A 317 37.20 37.70 47.18
C LYS A 317 35.78 38.29 47.29
N HIS A 318 34.93 37.46 47.91
CA HIS A 318 33.88 37.75 48.89
C HIS A 318 32.66 38.61 48.45
N LEU A 319 31.46 37.99 48.39
CA LEU A 319 30.45 38.14 49.45
C LEU A 319 29.19 37.29 49.18
N LEU A 320 28.61 36.85 50.29
CA LEU A 320 27.48 35.93 50.45
C LEU A 320 26.10 36.55 50.13
N SER A 321 25.19 35.67 49.69
CA SER A 321 23.76 35.53 50.02
C SER A 321 22.79 36.73 49.99
N ALA A 322 21.67 36.56 49.27
CA ALA A 322 20.29 36.77 49.77
C ALA A 322 19.31 36.22 48.69
N SER A 323 18.53 35.15 48.89
CA SER A 323 17.31 34.99 49.72
C SER A 323 16.00 35.35 48.99
N PHE A 324 14.98 34.51 49.28
CA PHE A 324 13.51 34.63 49.03
C PHE A 324 13.00 34.24 47.63
N PHE A 325 12.34 33.09 47.40
CA PHE A 325 11.14 32.44 48.00
C PHE A 325 9.79 33.01 47.53
N CYS A 326 8.91 32.08 47.13
CA CYS A 326 7.45 32.08 47.06
C CYS A 326 6.71 32.30 45.71
N MET A 327 6.14 31.18 45.23
CA MET A 327 4.69 30.89 44.96
C MET A 327 3.83 31.98 44.30
N ARG A 328 2.91 31.72 43.37
CA ARG A 328 1.83 30.71 43.21
C ARG A 328 1.17 31.11 41.86
N LYS A 329 0.48 30.31 41.05
CA LYS A 329 -0.28 29.07 41.22
C LYS A 329 -0.52 28.49 39.83
#